data_AF-K1ZDJ5-F1
#
_entry.id   AF-K1ZDJ5-F1
#
_cell.length_a   1.000
_cell.length_b   1.000
_cell.length_c   1.000
_cell.angle_alpha   90.00
_cell.angle_beta   90.00
_cell.angle_gamma   90.00
#
_symmetry.space_group_name_H-M   'P 1'
#
loop_
_entity.id
_entity.type
_entity.pdbx_description
1 polymer ?
#
loop_
_entity_poly.entity_id
_entity_poly.type
_entity_poly.pdbx_seq_one_letter_code
_entity_poly.pdbx_strand_id
1 'polypeptide(L)'
;MTVEHYDRGIPLKGWDSVKSALNLYASGAVKGSHATENEQAKAVGQSFGALGLGLYLVASPHMQGVRNSFVERMTDEAHETLQERDHWSRHYDYDGQGVFFKTSVEITVLDRKEELYMLEINAAYVGSAPESELAEELGIPRALRYYMVTAEIKSEDGLHFAFDFEEALRAVDGVLKTDSLKGVEIANTFMAGDRFAGIKPVQIFFGTGISVTVAPGRVERRYVYNKTSEAHQDTWTIEGPVLYGLLDSSYV
;
A
#
# COMPACT_ATOMS: atom_id res chain seq x y z
N MET A 1 0.31 4.43 -21.63
CA MET A 1 1.13 3.80 -20.57
C MET A 1 1.08 4.71 -19.37
N THR A 2 0.73 4.17 -18.22
CA THR A 2 0.64 4.89 -16.95
C THR A 2 1.62 4.25 -15.98
N VAL A 3 2.35 5.07 -15.24
CA VAL A 3 3.27 4.62 -14.19
C VAL A 3 2.78 5.18 -12.87
N GLU A 4 2.45 4.29 -11.96
CA GLU A 4 2.04 4.61 -10.60
C GLU A 4 3.09 4.07 -9.64
N HIS A 5 3.39 4.84 -8.61
CA HIS A 5 4.21 4.36 -7.50
C HIS A 5 3.53 4.70 -6.19
N TYR A 6 3.80 3.87 -5.20
CA TYR A 6 3.30 4.05 -3.86
C TYR A 6 4.46 3.93 -2.90
N ASP A 7 4.81 5.06 -2.30
CA ASP A 7 5.81 5.14 -1.24
C ASP A 7 5.10 5.12 0.11
N ARG A 8 5.63 4.33 1.04
CA ARG A 8 5.11 4.19 2.39
C ARG A 8 6.22 3.80 3.35
N GLY A 9 6.16 4.36 4.56
CA GLY A 9 7.14 4.16 5.61
C GLY A 9 8.42 4.98 5.43
N ILE A 10 9.06 5.31 6.55
CA ILE A 10 10.28 6.12 6.60
C ILE A 10 11.42 5.20 7.09
N PRO A 11 12.46 4.95 6.27
CA PRO A 11 13.59 4.14 6.69
C PRO A 11 14.49 4.93 7.66
N LEU A 12 14.70 4.41 8.86
CA LEU A 12 15.44 5.05 9.95
C LEU A 12 16.56 4.11 10.43
N LYS A 13 17.80 4.63 10.48
CA LYS A 13 18.96 3.89 10.99
C LYS A 13 19.15 4.18 12.49
N GLY A 14 19.16 3.12 13.29
CA GLY A 14 19.26 3.15 14.75
C GLY A 14 17.93 3.41 15.45
N TRP A 15 17.75 2.80 16.63
CA TRP A 15 16.53 2.94 17.43
C TRP A 15 16.28 4.38 17.88
N ASP A 16 17.35 5.13 18.18
CA ASP A 16 17.26 6.54 18.57
C ASP A 16 16.67 7.42 17.45
N SER A 17 16.87 7.07 16.18
CA SER A 17 16.25 7.77 15.05
C SER A 17 14.74 7.54 15.03
N VAL A 18 14.27 6.33 15.37
CA VAL A 18 12.84 6.03 15.53
C VAL A 18 12.23 6.85 16.66
N LYS A 19 12.88 6.88 17.84
CA LYS A 19 12.45 7.71 18.98
C LYS A 19 12.41 9.19 18.60
N SER A 20 13.43 9.68 17.90
CA SER A 20 13.53 11.09 17.50
C SER A 20 12.45 11.48 16.50
N ALA A 21 12.17 10.63 15.51
CA ALA A 21 11.10 10.84 14.54
C ALA A 21 9.72 10.89 15.22
N LEU A 22 9.43 9.97 16.14
CA LEU A 22 8.18 9.95 16.88
C LEU A 22 8.04 11.15 17.84
N ASN A 23 9.13 11.59 18.47
CA ASN A 23 9.14 12.79 19.30
C ASN A 23 8.94 14.07 18.47
N LEU A 24 9.55 14.15 17.29
CA LEU A 24 9.34 15.24 16.35
C LEU A 24 7.87 15.30 15.90
N TYR A 25 7.28 14.15 15.55
CA TYR A 25 5.86 14.05 15.27
C TYR A 25 5.01 14.51 16.47
N ALA A 26 5.30 13.99 17.66
CA ALA A 26 4.62 14.34 18.91
C ALA A 26 4.68 15.82 19.25
N SER A 27 5.78 16.50 18.92
CA SER A 27 5.98 17.92 19.18
C SER A 27 4.96 18.81 18.46
N GLY A 28 4.36 18.32 17.38
CA GLY A 28 3.46 19.10 16.54
C GLY A 28 4.15 19.99 15.52
N ALA A 29 5.47 19.85 15.35
CA ALA A 29 6.24 20.62 14.37
C ALA A 29 5.89 20.24 12.91
N VAL A 30 5.45 19.00 12.71
CA VAL A 30 4.97 18.50 11.42
C VAL A 30 3.56 19.04 11.18
N LYS A 31 3.32 19.77 10.08
CA LYS A 31 2.05 20.50 9.83
C LYS A 31 0.80 19.60 9.94
N GLY A 32 0.92 18.33 9.55
CA GLY A 32 -0.12 17.33 9.45
C GLY A 32 -0.30 16.50 10.72
N SER A 33 0.53 16.71 11.75
CA SER A 33 0.40 15.99 13.03
C SER A 33 -0.91 16.28 13.75
N HIS A 34 -1.47 17.47 13.53
CA HIS A 34 -2.76 17.88 14.10
C HIS A 34 -3.93 17.71 13.13
N ALA A 35 -3.72 17.10 11.95
CA ALA A 35 -4.72 17.10 10.89
C ALA A 35 -6.03 16.41 11.29
N THR A 36 -5.95 15.30 12.03
CA THR A 36 -7.12 14.61 12.59
C THR A 36 -7.88 15.48 13.59
N GLU A 37 -7.17 16.12 14.53
CA GLU A 37 -7.76 17.01 15.52
C GLU A 37 -8.44 18.21 14.84
N ASN A 38 -7.79 18.77 13.81
CA ASN A 38 -8.30 19.89 13.03
C ASN A 38 -9.56 19.53 12.24
N GLU A 39 -9.59 18.38 11.57
CA GLU A 39 -10.78 17.92 10.84
C GLU A 39 -11.94 17.58 11.78
N GLN A 40 -11.66 16.97 12.95
CA GLN A 40 -12.72 16.71 13.94
C GLN A 40 -13.25 18.00 14.57
N ALA A 41 -12.37 18.94 14.93
CA ALA A 41 -12.74 20.26 15.42
C ALA A 41 -13.61 21.02 14.39
N LYS A 42 -13.22 20.95 13.11
CA LYS A 42 -13.99 21.54 12.00
C LYS A 42 -15.36 20.88 11.83
N ALA A 43 -15.43 19.55 11.88
CA ALA A 43 -16.70 18.81 11.80
C ALA A 43 -17.64 19.15 12.98
N VAL A 44 -17.11 19.25 14.21
CA VAL A 44 -17.86 19.67 15.40
C VAL A 44 -18.31 21.13 15.27
N GLY A 45 -17.43 22.03 14.82
CA GLY A 45 -17.76 23.44 14.61
C GLY A 45 -18.86 23.63 13.56
N GLN A 46 -18.84 22.84 12.48
CA GLN A 46 -19.89 22.83 11.46
C GLN A 46 -21.22 22.27 11.98
N SER A 47 -21.18 21.26 12.85
CA SER A 47 -22.38 20.58 13.35
C SER A 47 -23.04 21.29 14.55
N PHE A 48 -22.26 21.94 15.40
CA PHE A 48 -22.70 22.45 16.71
C PHE A 48 -22.32 23.92 16.98
N GLY A 49 -21.71 24.60 16.02
CA GLY A 49 -21.30 26.01 16.13
C GLY A 49 -20.15 26.27 17.09
N ALA A 50 -19.86 27.55 17.35
CA ALA A 50 -18.71 27.99 18.16
C ALA A 50 -18.74 27.48 19.62
N LEU A 51 -19.94 27.30 20.18
CA LEU A 51 -20.13 26.75 21.53
C LEU A 51 -19.81 25.25 21.59
N GLY A 52 -20.19 24.47 20.57
CA GLY A 52 -19.84 23.05 20.47
C GLY A 52 -18.34 22.84 20.28
N LEU A 53 -17.70 23.68 19.45
CA LEU A 53 -16.24 23.69 19.30
C LEU A 53 -15.54 24.04 20.63
N GLY A 54 -16.03 25.07 21.34
CA GLY A 54 -15.48 25.47 22.64
C GLY A 54 -15.56 24.36 23.70
N LEU A 55 -16.71 23.66 23.78
CA LEU A 55 -16.86 22.51 24.67
C LEU A 55 -15.95 21.34 24.29
N TYR A 56 -15.81 21.04 22.99
CA TYR A 56 -14.93 19.99 22.50
C TYR A 56 -13.45 20.26 22.84
N LEU A 57 -12.99 21.51 22.67
CA LEU A 57 -11.61 21.90 23.00
C LEU A 57 -11.33 21.77 24.51
N VAL A 58 -12.29 22.10 25.37
CA VAL A 58 -12.15 22.02 26.83
C VAL A 58 -12.29 20.58 27.34
N ALA A 59 -13.18 19.78 26.74
CA ALA A 59 -13.51 18.44 27.20
C ALA A 59 -12.68 17.31 26.57
N SER A 60 -11.68 17.62 25.72
CA SER A 60 -10.83 16.62 25.07
C SER A 60 -9.50 16.46 25.80
N PRO A 61 -9.42 15.56 26.81
CA PRO A 61 -8.19 15.33 27.58
C PRO A 61 -7.02 14.83 26.72
N HIS A 62 -7.30 14.23 25.57
CA HIS A 62 -6.29 13.79 24.60
C HIS A 62 -5.44 14.96 24.08
N MET A 63 -5.97 16.18 24.01
CA MET A 63 -5.20 17.38 23.60
C MET A 63 -4.23 17.90 24.68
N GLN A 64 -4.33 17.43 25.93
CA GLN A 64 -3.61 17.98 27.08
C GLN A 64 -2.54 17.04 27.67
N GLY A 65 -2.30 15.87 27.05
CA GLY A 65 -1.36 14.86 27.57
C GLY A 65 0.10 15.29 27.60
N VAL A 66 0.87 14.77 28.57
CA VAL A 66 2.34 14.93 28.64
C VAL A 66 2.97 14.14 27.49
N ARG A 67 3.20 14.83 26.36
CA ARG A 67 3.58 14.23 25.06
C ARG A 67 4.81 13.32 25.13
N ASN A 68 5.83 13.68 25.92
CA ASN A 68 7.09 12.92 26.00
C ASN A 68 6.89 11.54 26.66
N SER A 69 6.11 11.43 27.74
CA SER A 69 5.90 10.15 28.43
C SER A 69 5.02 9.18 27.63
N PHE A 70 4.23 9.68 26.67
CA PHE A 70 3.48 8.85 25.76
C PHE A 70 4.38 8.19 24.71
N VAL A 71 5.25 8.97 24.05
CA VAL A 71 6.21 8.43 23.08
C VAL A 71 7.18 7.46 23.73
N GLU A 72 7.73 7.80 24.91
CA GLU A 72 8.63 6.91 25.64
C GLU A 72 8.00 5.53 25.87
N ARG A 73 6.81 5.48 26.49
CA ARG A 73 6.08 4.22 26.73
C ARG A 73 5.80 3.45 25.44
N MET A 74 5.38 4.14 24.38
CA MET A 74 5.15 3.52 23.07
C MET A 74 6.44 2.88 22.55
N THR A 75 7.55 3.61 22.59
CA THR A 75 8.82 3.12 22.09
C THR A 75 9.38 2.00 22.96
N ASP A 76 9.21 2.03 24.27
CA ASP A 76 9.70 0.95 25.13
C ASP A 76 8.92 -0.35 24.87
N GLU A 77 7.59 -0.27 24.76
CA GLU A 77 6.73 -1.41 24.36
C GLU A 77 7.09 -1.95 22.96
N ALA A 78 7.29 -1.05 22.00
CA ALA A 78 7.70 -1.43 20.65
C ALA A 78 9.08 -2.10 20.67
N HIS A 79 10.05 -1.55 21.40
CA HIS A 79 11.41 -2.07 21.46
C HIS A 79 11.44 -3.48 22.06
N GLU A 80 10.70 -3.72 23.14
CA GLU A 80 10.56 -5.05 23.75
C GLU A 80 9.96 -6.05 22.76
N THR A 81 8.86 -5.67 22.09
CA THR A 81 8.21 -6.54 21.10
C THR A 81 9.14 -6.86 19.91
N LEU A 82 9.91 -5.85 19.47
CA LEU A 82 10.82 -5.98 18.34
C LEU A 82 12.06 -6.84 18.65
N GLN A 83 12.32 -7.21 19.91
CA GLN A 83 13.34 -8.23 20.22
C GLN A 83 12.93 -9.61 19.74
N GLU A 84 11.63 -9.93 19.76
CA GLU A 84 11.10 -11.25 19.42
C GLU A 84 10.47 -11.31 18.04
N ARG A 85 10.08 -10.16 17.49
CA ARG A 85 9.35 -10.04 16.22
C ARG A 85 9.96 -8.95 15.35
N ASP A 86 9.83 -9.07 14.04
CA ASP A 86 10.30 -8.03 13.11
C ASP A 86 9.28 -6.92 12.91
N HIS A 87 8.12 -6.96 13.59
CA HIS A 87 7.05 -5.98 13.40
C HIS A 87 6.32 -5.71 14.71
N TRP A 88 6.02 -4.44 14.94
CA TRP A 88 5.15 -3.93 15.98
C TRP A 88 4.18 -2.92 15.36
N SER A 89 2.93 -2.94 15.79
CA SER A 89 1.94 -1.95 15.37
C SER A 89 0.95 -1.66 16.49
N ARG A 90 0.49 -0.42 16.53
CA ARG A 90 -0.56 0.01 17.46
C ARG A 90 -1.48 1.02 16.81
N HIS A 91 -2.77 0.79 17.01
CA HIS A 91 -3.85 1.65 16.55
C HIS A 91 -4.41 2.41 17.75
N TYR A 92 -4.34 3.73 17.69
CA TYR A 92 -4.83 4.62 18.73
C TYR A 92 -6.15 5.24 18.28
N ASP A 93 -7.26 4.67 18.71
CA ASP A 93 -8.57 5.13 18.25
C ASP A 93 -9.01 6.36 19.05
N TYR A 94 -9.05 6.24 20.38
CA TYR A 94 -9.29 7.34 21.31
C TYR A 94 -8.26 7.41 22.43
N ASP A 95 -7.40 6.42 22.59
CA ASP A 95 -6.38 6.34 23.65
C ASP A 95 -5.05 6.99 23.27
N GLY A 96 -4.91 7.45 22.03
CA GLY A 96 -3.79 8.25 21.57
C GLY A 96 -3.76 9.62 22.23
N GLN A 97 -2.58 10.07 22.65
CA GLN A 97 -2.39 11.40 23.22
C GLN A 97 -1.91 12.40 22.17
N GLY A 98 -2.52 13.58 22.14
CA GLY A 98 -2.26 14.66 21.20
C GLY A 98 -2.38 14.20 19.75
N VAL A 99 -1.33 14.45 18.98
CA VAL A 99 -1.19 14.13 17.55
C VAL A 99 -1.36 12.65 17.20
N PHE A 100 -1.34 11.75 18.19
CA PHE A 100 -1.59 10.32 17.98
C PHE A 100 -3.08 9.94 18.06
N PHE A 101 -3.98 10.90 18.27
CA PHE A 101 -5.41 10.65 18.23
C PHE A 101 -5.85 10.12 16.85
N LYS A 102 -6.63 9.02 16.82
CA LYS A 102 -7.05 8.30 15.60
C LYS A 102 -5.89 7.99 14.64
N THR A 103 -4.74 7.62 15.21
CA THR A 103 -3.50 7.37 14.46
C THR A 103 -3.06 5.92 14.64
N SER A 104 -2.48 5.33 13.61
CA SER A 104 -1.81 4.04 13.63
C SER A 104 -0.33 4.27 13.46
N VAL A 105 0.47 3.63 14.32
CA VAL A 105 1.93 3.63 14.22
C VAL A 105 2.38 2.20 14.00
N GLU A 106 3.19 1.98 12.98
CA GLU A 106 3.79 0.68 12.69
C GLU A 106 5.31 0.84 12.63
N ILE A 107 6.04 -0.10 13.22
CA ILE A 107 7.50 -0.15 13.18
C ILE A 107 7.90 -1.55 12.74
N THR A 108 8.62 -1.62 11.63
CA THR A 108 9.12 -2.88 11.07
C THR A 108 10.64 -2.87 11.06
N VAL A 109 11.27 -3.97 11.49
CA VAL A 109 12.71 -4.18 11.39
C VAL A 109 13.04 -4.59 9.97
N LEU A 110 13.83 -3.78 9.27
CA LEU A 110 14.29 -4.06 7.92
C LEU A 110 15.60 -4.86 7.93
N ASP A 111 16.53 -4.50 8.82
CA ASP A 111 17.79 -5.21 9.01
C ASP A 111 18.27 -5.06 10.46
N ARG A 112 18.35 -6.18 11.19
CA ARG A 112 18.81 -6.19 12.60
C ARG A 112 20.29 -5.87 12.76
N LYS A 113 21.12 -6.24 11.78
CA LYS A 113 22.57 -6.03 11.87
C LYS A 113 22.95 -4.58 11.62
N GLU A 114 22.24 -3.94 10.69
CA GLU A 114 22.42 -2.53 10.36
C GLU A 114 21.55 -1.60 11.22
N GLU A 115 20.77 -2.16 12.15
CA GLU A 115 19.77 -1.46 12.96
C GLU A 115 18.84 -0.58 12.10
N LEU A 116 18.35 -1.14 11.00
CA LEU A 116 17.49 -0.44 10.06
C LEU A 116 16.01 -0.75 10.36
N TYR A 117 15.22 0.31 10.56
CA TYR A 117 13.80 0.25 10.88
C TYR A 117 13.00 1.00 9.82
N MET A 118 11.74 0.62 9.63
CA MET A 118 10.75 1.35 8.85
C MET A 118 9.65 1.85 9.79
N LEU A 119 9.46 3.15 9.84
CA LEU A 119 8.39 3.79 10.61
C LEU A 119 7.24 4.18 9.68
N GLU A 120 6.03 3.67 9.96
CA GLU A 120 4.82 4.07 9.25
C GLU A 120 3.85 4.78 10.18
N ILE A 121 3.25 5.88 9.71
CA ILE A 121 2.23 6.64 10.45
C ILE A 121 1.02 6.87 9.57
N ASN A 122 -0.15 6.45 10.04
CA ASN A 122 -1.41 6.63 9.32
C ASN A 122 -2.48 7.26 10.22
N ALA A 123 -3.22 8.23 9.73
CA ALA A 123 -4.29 8.88 10.49
C ALA A 123 -5.65 8.73 9.79
N ALA A 124 -6.71 8.43 10.55
CA ALA A 124 -8.00 7.98 10.03
C ALA A 124 -8.69 8.93 9.02
N TYR A 125 -8.39 10.23 9.04
CA TYR A 125 -9.03 11.22 8.15
C TYR A 125 -8.12 11.78 7.07
N VAL A 126 -6.81 11.60 7.19
CA VAL A 126 -5.82 12.16 6.25
C VAL A 126 -4.86 11.12 5.69
N GLY A 127 -5.08 9.85 6.00
CA GLY A 127 -4.30 8.72 5.50
C GLY A 127 -2.82 8.85 5.88
N SER A 128 -1.95 8.76 4.87
CA SER A 128 -0.48 8.82 5.02
C SER A 128 0.10 10.24 4.94
N ALA A 129 -0.73 11.29 4.94
CA ALA A 129 -0.23 12.67 4.95
C ALA A 129 0.75 12.96 6.11
N PRO A 130 0.48 12.52 7.38
CA PRO A 130 1.40 12.77 8.48
C PRO A 130 2.76 12.08 8.32
N GLU A 131 2.78 10.88 7.72
CA GLU A 131 4.02 10.18 7.37
C GLU A 131 4.78 10.92 6.26
N SER A 132 4.09 11.37 5.20
CA SER A 132 4.72 12.12 4.12
C SER A 132 5.38 13.41 4.61
N GLU A 133 4.71 14.14 5.50
CA GLU A 133 5.22 15.40 6.02
C GLU A 133 6.32 15.19 7.07
N LEU A 134 6.24 14.13 7.88
CA LEU A 134 7.34 13.75 8.77
C LEU A 134 8.58 13.34 7.97
N ALA A 135 8.41 12.63 6.85
CA ALA A 135 9.50 12.26 5.95
C ALA A 135 10.18 13.52 5.35
N GLU A 136 9.38 14.50 4.93
CA GLU A 136 9.87 15.80 4.43
C GLU A 136 10.66 16.56 5.50
N GLU A 137 10.13 16.66 6.72
CA GLU A 137 10.79 17.37 7.84
C GLU A 137 12.10 16.68 8.26
N LEU A 138 12.14 15.35 8.24
CA LEU A 138 13.36 14.58 8.52
C LEU A 138 14.39 14.65 7.38
N GLY A 139 14.00 15.09 6.18
CA GLY A 139 14.82 15.02 4.98
C GLY A 139 15.12 13.59 4.52
N ILE A 140 14.26 12.63 4.88
CA ILE A 140 14.41 11.20 4.58
C ILE A 140 13.27 10.80 3.63
N PRO A 141 13.56 10.32 2.41
CA PRO A 141 12.52 9.88 1.50
C PRO A 141 11.80 8.66 2.05
N ARG A 142 10.49 8.56 1.77
CA ARG A 142 9.72 7.36 2.09
C ARG A 142 10.21 6.15 1.29
N ALA A 143 10.06 4.97 1.86
CA ALA A 143 10.42 3.72 1.22
C ALA A 143 9.43 3.39 0.09
N LEU A 144 9.95 2.87 -1.01
CA LEU A 144 9.13 2.38 -2.11
C LEU A 144 8.42 1.09 -1.68
N ARG A 145 7.09 1.07 -1.74
CA ARG A 145 6.29 -0.15 -1.46
C ARG A 145 5.93 -0.91 -2.73
N TYR A 146 5.49 -0.21 -3.78
CA TYR A 146 5.32 -0.82 -5.10
C TYR A 146 5.42 0.22 -6.23
N TYR A 147 5.86 -0.25 -7.41
CA TYR A 147 5.65 0.41 -8.69
C TYR A 147 4.67 -0.43 -9.52
N MET A 148 3.70 0.21 -10.14
CA MET A 148 2.79 -0.40 -11.09
C MET A 148 2.93 0.29 -12.44
N VAL A 149 3.23 -0.49 -13.48
CA VAL A 149 3.26 -0.02 -14.86
C VAL A 149 2.06 -0.62 -15.58
N THR A 150 1.17 0.23 -16.07
CA THR A 150 -0.01 -0.19 -16.83
C THR A 150 0.18 0.18 -18.29
N ALA A 151 0.23 -0.84 -19.14
CA ALA A 151 0.18 -0.70 -20.59
C ALA A 151 -1.26 -0.87 -21.07
N GLU A 152 -1.72 0.06 -21.92
CA GLU A 152 -3.00 -0.07 -22.60
C GLU A 152 -2.75 -0.67 -23.97
N ILE A 153 -3.44 -1.78 -24.26
CA ILE A 153 -3.35 -2.48 -25.53
C ILE A 153 -4.69 -2.29 -26.23
N LYS A 154 -4.65 -1.92 -27.51
CA LYS A 154 -5.87 -1.76 -28.31
C LYS A 154 -6.52 -3.12 -28.51
N SER A 155 -7.82 -3.19 -28.26
CA SER A 155 -8.64 -4.34 -28.65
C SER A 155 -8.68 -4.46 -30.17
N GLU A 156 -8.68 -5.67 -30.70
CA GLU A 156 -8.80 -5.91 -32.15
C GLU A 156 -10.17 -5.49 -32.69
N ASP A 157 -11.23 -5.72 -31.91
CA ASP A 157 -12.62 -5.53 -32.34
C ASP A 157 -13.52 -4.83 -31.31
N GLY A 158 -12.94 -4.28 -30.24
CA GLY A 158 -13.67 -3.63 -29.14
C GLY A 158 -14.18 -4.58 -28.06
N LEU A 159 -14.08 -5.90 -28.25
CA LEU A 159 -14.61 -6.90 -27.32
C LEU A 159 -13.56 -7.89 -26.83
N HIS A 160 -12.55 -8.17 -27.65
CA HIS A 160 -11.52 -9.15 -27.33
C HIS A 160 -10.19 -8.50 -26.97
N PHE A 161 -9.45 -9.18 -26.09
CA PHE A 161 -8.06 -8.89 -25.81
C PHE A 161 -7.15 -9.93 -26.48
N ALA A 162 -5.94 -9.50 -26.80
CA ALA A 162 -4.82 -10.34 -27.19
C ALA A 162 -3.57 -9.81 -26.48
N PHE A 163 -2.98 -10.62 -25.59
CA PHE A 163 -1.78 -10.26 -24.85
C PHE A 163 -0.62 -11.15 -25.24
N ASP A 164 0.34 -10.59 -25.97
CA ASP A 164 1.61 -11.25 -26.27
C ASP A 164 2.59 -11.06 -25.10
N PHE A 165 2.75 -12.11 -24.30
CA PHE A 165 3.69 -12.08 -23.17
C PHE A 165 5.16 -12.13 -23.58
N GLU A 166 5.46 -12.58 -24.81
CA GLU A 166 6.82 -12.56 -25.34
C GLU A 166 7.25 -11.11 -25.63
N GLU A 167 6.35 -10.30 -26.20
CA GLU A 167 6.59 -8.87 -26.40
C GLU A 167 6.78 -8.15 -25.05
N ALA A 168 5.92 -8.44 -24.07
CA ALA A 168 6.02 -7.85 -22.74
C ALA A 168 7.36 -8.20 -22.04
N LEU A 169 7.82 -9.44 -22.15
CA LEU A 169 9.12 -9.85 -21.58
C LEU A 169 10.28 -9.14 -22.26
N ARG A 170 10.31 -9.09 -23.59
CA ARG A 170 11.38 -8.39 -24.33
C ARG A 170 11.49 -6.91 -23.97
N ALA A 171 10.38 -6.26 -23.62
CA ALA A 171 10.38 -4.87 -23.18
C ALA A 171 11.08 -4.66 -21.82
N VAL A 172 11.09 -5.67 -20.94
CA VAL A 172 11.69 -5.58 -19.59
C VAL A 172 13.00 -6.33 -19.44
N ASP A 173 13.36 -7.14 -20.45
CA ASP A 173 14.48 -8.06 -20.41
C ASP A 173 15.83 -7.38 -20.15
N GLY A 174 16.06 -6.22 -20.78
CA GLY A 174 17.29 -5.44 -20.59
C GLY A 174 17.54 -4.98 -19.15
N VAL A 175 16.51 -5.01 -18.29
CA VAL A 175 16.60 -4.63 -16.86
C VAL A 175 16.52 -5.87 -15.96
N LEU A 176 15.57 -6.76 -16.23
CA LEU A 176 15.26 -7.89 -15.35
C LEU A 176 16.02 -9.17 -15.68
N LYS A 177 16.69 -9.25 -16.85
CA LYS A 177 17.39 -10.45 -17.35
C LYS A 177 16.46 -11.66 -17.36
N THR A 178 15.33 -11.52 -18.03
CA THR A 178 14.27 -12.53 -18.14
C THR A 178 14.57 -13.59 -19.19
N ASP A 179 15.79 -13.65 -19.74
CA ASP A 179 16.25 -14.56 -20.81
C ASP A 179 15.80 -16.02 -20.69
N SER A 180 15.62 -16.53 -19.47
CA SER A 180 15.20 -17.90 -19.21
C SER A 180 13.69 -18.12 -19.22
N LEU A 181 12.89 -17.06 -19.15
CA LEU A 181 11.44 -17.11 -19.07
C LEU A 181 10.83 -16.92 -20.46
N LYS A 182 9.87 -17.78 -20.84
CA LYS A 182 9.22 -17.68 -22.15
C LYS A 182 7.79 -17.17 -22.02
N GLY A 183 7.33 -16.35 -22.97
CA GLY A 183 5.96 -15.82 -22.94
C GLY A 183 4.88 -16.92 -22.87
N VAL A 184 5.13 -18.07 -23.53
CA VAL A 184 4.26 -19.25 -23.48
C VAL A 184 4.10 -19.85 -22.07
N GLU A 185 5.13 -19.78 -21.23
CA GLU A 185 5.07 -20.30 -19.86
C GLU A 185 4.17 -19.40 -18.99
N ILE A 186 4.22 -18.09 -19.21
CA ILE A 186 3.35 -17.12 -18.56
C ILE A 186 1.90 -17.33 -19.00
N ALA A 187 1.66 -17.40 -20.31
CA ALA A 187 0.32 -17.65 -20.85
C ALA A 187 -0.28 -18.93 -20.27
N ASN A 188 0.49 -20.03 -20.29
CA ASN A 188 0.06 -21.32 -19.74
C ASN A 188 -0.24 -21.26 -18.24
N THR A 189 0.49 -20.45 -17.48
CA THR A 189 0.24 -20.26 -16.04
C THR A 189 -1.14 -19.67 -15.78
N PHE A 190 -1.59 -18.72 -16.60
CA PHE A 190 -2.95 -18.18 -16.50
C PHE A 190 -4.04 -19.22 -16.83
N MET A 191 -3.72 -20.19 -17.69
CA MET A 191 -4.63 -21.29 -18.02
C MET A 191 -4.54 -22.50 -17.07
N ALA A 192 -3.58 -22.53 -16.16
CA ALA A 192 -3.42 -23.62 -15.18
C ALA A 192 -4.28 -23.44 -13.90
N GLY A 193 -4.87 -22.25 -13.70
CA GLY A 193 -5.67 -21.94 -12.51
C GLY A 193 -7.01 -22.67 -12.41
N ASP A 194 -7.51 -22.84 -11.19
CA ASP A 194 -8.86 -23.35 -10.90
C ASP A 194 -9.93 -22.38 -11.43
N ARG A 195 -11.05 -22.92 -11.90
CA ARG A 195 -12.19 -22.17 -12.44
C ARG A 195 -12.82 -21.17 -11.47
N PHE A 196 -12.59 -21.36 -10.17
CA PHE A 196 -13.08 -20.47 -9.12
C PHE A 196 -12.02 -19.47 -8.62
N ALA A 197 -10.77 -19.62 -9.04
CA ALA A 197 -9.72 -18.70 -8.65
C ALA A 197 -9.81 -17.40 -9.48
N GLY A 198 -9.64 -16.27 -8.81
CA GLY A 198 -9.39 -15.00 -9.51
C GLY A 198 -8.06 -15.05 -10.27
N ILE A 199 -7.87 -14.08 -11.17
CA ILE A 199 -6.61 -13.89 -11.89
C ILE A 199 -5.50 -13.64 -10.86
N LYS A 200 -4.48 -14.48 -10.87
CA LYS A 200 -3.30 -14.32 -10.02
C LYS A 200 -2.15 -13.78 -10.86
N PRO A 201 -1.49 -12.68 -10.44
CA PRO A 201 -0.28 -12.22 -11.11
C PRO A 201 0.79 -13.32 -11.14
N VAL A 202 1.48 -13.43 -12.27
CA VAL A 202 2.58 -14.36 -12.48
C VAL A 202 3.89 -13.67 -12.13
N GLN A 203 4.67 -14.24 -11.21
CA GLN A 203 5.99 -13.72 -10.87
C GLN A 203 6.96 -13.97 -12.03
N ILE A 204 7.52 -12.90 -12.59
CA ILE A 204 8.48 -12.96 -13.70
C ILE A 204 9.92 -12.70 -13.24
N PHE A 205 10.09 -12.11 -12.05
CA PHE A 205 11.39 -11.89 -11.44
C PHE A 205 11.28 -11.87 -9.91
N PHE A 206 12.28 -12.42 -9.25
CA PHE A 206 12.48 -12.30 -7.81
C PHE A 206 13.97 -12.20 -7.49
N GLY A 207 14.37 -11.11 -6.84
CA GLY A 207 15.76 -10.87 -6.50
C GLY A 207 15.93 -9.55 -5.76
N THR A 208 17.01 -9.43 -4.96
CA THR A 208 17.35 -8.19 -4.24
C THR A 208 16.19 -7.57 -3.43
N GLY A 209 15.30 -8.39 -2.86
CA GLY A 209 14.13 -7.92 -2.11
C GLY A 209 12.97 -7.39 -2.97
N ILE A 210 13.05 -7.50 -4.30
CA ILE A 210 12.04 -7.06 -5.25
C ILE A 210 11.39 -8.29 -5.89
N SER A 211 10.06 -8.27 -5.97
CA SER A 211 9.29 -9.19 -6.80
C SER A 211 8.60 -8.42 -7.92
N VAL A 212 8.81 -8.85 -9.16
CA VAL A 212 8.07 -8.33 -10.31
C VAL A 212 7.06 -9.38 -10.74
N THR A 213 5.81 -8.95 -10.91
CA THR A 213 4.73 -9.79 -11.40
C THR A 213 4.10 -9.15 -12.64
N VAL A 214 3.52 -9.99 -13.49
CA VAL A 214 2.71 -9.58 -14.64
C VAL A 214 1.31 -10.13 -14.48
N ALA A 215 0.30 -9.33 -14.83
CA ALA A 215 -1.09 -9.76 -14.83
C ALA A 215 -1.84 -9.09 -16.00
N PRO A 216 -2.78 -9.79 -16.64
CA PRO A 216 -3.75 -9.12 -17.49
C PRO A 216 -4.58 -8.15 -16.64
N GLY A 217 -4.85 -6.97 -17.21
CA GLY A 217 -5.64 -5.93 -16.56
C GLY A 217 -7.14 -6.19 -16.65
N ARG A 218 -7.87 -5.24 -17.25
CA ARG A 218 -9.34 -5.21 -17.33
C ARG A 218 -9.91 -6.24 -18.32
N VAL A 219 -9.81 -7.52 -17.97
CA VAL A 219 -10.34 -8.64 -18.76
C VAL A 219 -11.44 -9.36 -18.00
N GLU A 220 -12.38 -9.93 -18.75
CA GLU A 220 -13.46 -10.74 -18.18
C GLU A 220 -12.90 -12.02 -17.55
N ARG A 221 -13.65 -12.61 -16.62
CA ARG A 221 -13.24 -13.87 -16.00
C ARG A 221 -13.10 -14.97 -17.04
N ARG A 222 -12.04 -15.76 -16.90
CA ARG A 222 -11.81 -16.95 -17.74
C ARG A 222 -13.03 -17.85 -17.85
N TYR A 223 -13.67 -18.15 -16.71
CA TYR A 223 -14.87 -18.99 -16.69
C TYR A 223 -16.12 -18.16 -16.47
N VAL A 224 -17.02 -18.16 -17.46
CA VAL A 224 -18.32 -17.48 -17.39
C VAL A 224 -19.42 -18.54 -17.33
N TYR A 225 -20.39 -18.34 -16.42
CA TYR A 225 -21.55 -19.22 -16.35
C TYR A 225 -22.52 -18.92 -17.50
N ASN A 226 -22.68 -19.87 -18.40
CA ASN A 226 -23.63 -19.79 -19.49
C ASN A 226 -24.99 -20.31 -19.02
N LYS A 227 -25.97 -19.41 -18.92
CA LYS A 227 -27.33 -19.74 -18.45
C LYS A 227 -28.07 -20.70 -19.38
N THR A 228 -27.76 -20.69 -20.68
CA THR A 228 -28.45 -21.52 -21.68
C THR A 228 -27.99 -22.97 -21.61
N SER A 229 -26.70 -23.21 -21.37
CA SER A 229 -26.14 -24.56 -21.23
C SER A 229 -26.03 -25.03 -19.78
N GLU A 230 -26.41 -24.18 -18.82
CA GLU A 230 -26.24 -24.38 -17.37
C GLU A 230 -24.82 -24.80 -16.98
N ALA A 231 -23.80 -24.36 -17.73
CA ALA A 231 -22.42 -24.78 -17.57
C ALA A 231 -21.45 -23.59 -17.56
N HIS A 232 -20.31 -23.76 -16.90
CA HIS A 232 -19.20 -22.82 -17.00
C HIS A 232 -18.46 -23.03 -18.32
N GLN A 233 -18.35 -21.98 -19.11
CA GLN A 233 -17.61 -21.96 -20.36
C GLN A 233 -16.25 -21.30 -20.12
N ASP A 234 -15.18 -21.96 -20.59
CA ASP A 234 -13.84 -21.35 -20.68
C ASP A 234 -13.85 -20.37 -21.86
N THR A 235 -13.57 -19.11 -21.57
CA THR A 235 -13.62 -17.99 -22.53
C THR A 235 -12.23 -17.50 -22.93
N TRP A 236 -11.18 -18.05 -22.32
CA TRP A 236 -9.81 -17.72 -22.65
C TRP A 236 -9.18 -18.82 -23.49
N THR A 237 -8.25 -18.45 -24.35
CA THR A 237 -7.47 -19.38 -25.18
C THR A 237 -6.03 -18.91 -25.28
N ILE A 238 -5.12 -19.84 -25.61
CA ILE A 238 -3.70 -19.53 -25.85
C ILE A 238 -3.33 -19.96 -27.28
N GLU A 239 -2.58 -19.11 -27.96
CA GLU A 239 -1.83 -19.45 -29.17
C GLU A 239 -0.37 -19.03 -28.99
N GLY A 240 0.52 -20.01 -28.72
CA GLY A 240 1.93 -19.71 -28.44
C GLY A 240 2.10 -18.82 -27.20
N PRO A 241 2.74 -17.64 -27.31
CA PRO A 241 2.89 -16.70 -26.20
C PRO A 241 1.68 -15.79 -25.99
N VAL A 242 0.67 -15.86 -26.86
CA VAL A 242 -0.47 -14.93 -26.86
C VAL A 242 -1.64 -15.53 -26.10
N LEU A 243 -2.16 -14.78 -25.14
CA LEU A 243 -3.40 -15.09 -24.41
C LEU A 243 -4.54 -14.25 -24.97
N TYR A 244 -5.66 -14.89 -25.28
CA TYR A 244 -6.87 -14.26 -25.80
C TYR A 244 -8.05 -14.46 -24.87
N GLY A 245 -9.04 -13.58 -25.00
CA GLY A 245 -10.33 -13.69 -24.31
C GLY A 245 -11.16 -12.42 -24.44
N LEU A 246 -12.16 -12.27 -23.56
CA LEU A 246 -13.06 -11.12 -23.56
C LEU A 246 -12.58 -10.01 -22.62
N LEU A 247 -12.82 -8.76 -23.02
CA LEU A 247 -12.69 -7.60 -22.13
C LEU A 247 -13.78 -7.60 -21.07
N ASP A 248 -13.49 -6.99 -19.92
CA ASP A 248 -14.46 -6.83 -18.84
C ASP A 248 -15.66 -6.01 -19.31
N SER A 249 -16.84 -6.65 -19.29
CA SER A 249 -18.10 -6.08 -19.77
C SER A 249 -18.57 -4.85 -18.99
N SER A 250 -18.05 -4.60 -17.79
CA SER A 250 -18.36 -3.40 -17.01
C SER A 250 -17.73 -2.11 -17.55
N TYR A 251 -16.87 -2.21 -18.56
CA TYR A 251 -16.13 -1.08 -19.16
C TYR A 251 -16.42 -0.84 -20.64
N VAL A 252 -17.27 -1.66 -21.28
CA VAL A 252 -17.68 -1.52 -22.68
C VAL A 252 -18.97 -0.72 -22.79
#